data_AF-A0AAW6E5Z4-F1
#
_entry.id   AF-A0AAW6E5Z4-F1
#
_cell.length_a   1.000
_cell.length_b   1.000
_cell.length_c   1.000
_cell.angle_alpha   90.00
_cell.angle_beta   90.00
_cell.angle_gamma   90.00
#
_symmetry.space_group_name_H-M   'P 1'
#
loop_
_entity.id
_entity.type
_entity.pdbx_description
1 polymer ?
#
loop_
_entity_poly.entity_id
_entity_poly.type
_entity_poly.pdbx_seq_one_letter_code
_entity_poly.pdbx_strand_id
1 'polypeptide(L)'
;MKLQIIPGESVGEYKLGMTYHKLIKTIQLENIAYKKIVLPTCIKIVTKNMMFLLVNNVIMQITVYGDFKGTFNDTIGIGSSLADVKEYIGDIKTGEYDIVPTYELRDISGICFELKDEDNCDEYKVPIDAISIYYP
;
A
#
# COMPACT_ATOMS: atom_id res chain seq x y z
N MET A 1 7.30 15.87 8.94
CA MET A 1 6.79 14.59 9.48
C MET A 1 7.20 13.50 8.51
N LYS A 2 7.81 12.41 8.97
CA LYS A 2 8.20 11.30 8.08
C LYS A 2 6.95 10.46 7.83
N LEU A 3 6.58 10.27 6.56
CA LEU A 3 5.48 9.38 6.17
C LEU A 3 5.99 7.95 6.31
N GLN A 4 5.50 7.22 7.30
CA GLN A 4 5.90 5.84 7.55
C GLN A 4 4.80 4.87 7.12
N ILE A 5 5.18 3.76 6.52
CA ILE A 5 4.32 2.61 6.24
C ILE A 5 4.55 1.60 7.37
N ILE A 6 3.49 1.28 8.10
CA ILE A 6 3.49 0.31 9.21
C ILE A 6 2.60 -0.86 8.78
N PRO A 7 3.18 -2.05 8.50
CA PRO A 7 2.43 -3.25 8.11
C PRO A 7 1.28 -3.54 9.07
N GLY A 8 0.10 -3.86 8.52
CA GLY A 8 -1.07 -4.18 9.32
C GLY A 8 -1.65 -3.06 10.19
N GLU A 9 -1.13 -1.83 10.11
CA GLU A 9 -1.59 -0.74 10.96
C GLU A 9 -1.93 0.55 10.20
N SER A 10 -0.94 1.20 9.57
CA SER A 10 -1.13 2.57 9.09
C SER A 10 -0.15 3.03 8.03
N VAL A 11 -0.55 4.05 7.28
CA VAL A 11 0.33 4.88 6.45
C VAL A 11 0.21 6.33 6.92
N GLY A 12 1.24 6.82 7.61
CA GLY A 12 1.18 8.11 8.30
C GLY A 12 0.00 8.18 9.28
N GLU A 13 -0.86 9.19 9.13
CA GLU A 13 -2.05 9.39 9.98
C GLU A 13 -3.25 8.49 9.58
N TYR A 14 -3.18 7.84 8.41
CA TYR A 14 -4.23 6.98 7.89
C TYR A 14 -4.09 5.56 8.44
N LYS A 15 -5.05 5.10 9.23
CA LYS A 15 -5.01 3.79 9.88
C LYS A 15 -6.02 2.81 9.30
N LEU A 16 -5.66 1.54 9.24
CA LEU A 16 -6.64 0.46 9.11
C LEU A 16 -7.65 0.58 10.27
N GLY A 17 -8.93 0.27 9.99
CA GLY A 17 -10.00 0.46 10.97
C GLY A 17 -10.57 1.88 11.04
N MET A 18 -9.93 2.87 10.38
CA MET A 18 -10.50 4.22 10.30
C MET A 18 -11.83 4.21 9.54
N THR A 19 -12.82 4.94 10.04
CA THR A 19 -14.13 5.05 9.38
C THR A 19 -14.08 5.98 8.18
N TYR A 20 -15.00 5.78 7.24
CA TYR A 20 -15.20 6.67 6.08
C TYR A 20 -15.28 8.14 6.48
N HIS A 21 -16.07 8.46 7.52
CA HIS A 21 -16.24 9.84 7.97
C HIS A 21 -14.90 10.45 8.46
N LYS A 22 -14.13 9.70 9.23
CA LYS A 22 -12.82 10.15 9.73
C LYS A 22 -11.82 10.31 8.57
N LEU A 23 -11.80 9.36 7.63
CA LEU A 23 -10.95 9.42 6.43
C LEU A 23 -11.22 10.68 5.60
N ILE A 24 -12.49 10.94 5.25
CA ILE A 24 -12.85 12.09 4.44
C ILE A 24 -12.51 13.40 5.16
N LYS A 25 -12.77 13.48 6.48
CA LYS A 25 -12.39 14.66 7.27
C LYS A 25 -10.87 14.90 7.23
N THR A 26 -10.05 13.86 7.39
CA THR A 26 -8.60 13.98 7.32
C THR A 26 -8.13 14.44 5.94
N ILE A 27 -8.61 13.80 4.86
CA ILE A 27 -8.28 14.18 3.47
C ILE A 27 -8.65 15.64 3.18
N GLN A 28 -9.81 16.09 3.67
CA GLN A 28 -10.26 17.48 3.50
C GLN A 28 -9.40 18.47 4.29
N LEU A 29 -8.99 18.13 5.52
CA LEU A 29 -8.08 18.96 6.31
C LEU A 29 -6.70 19.09 5.68
N GLU A 30 -6.22 18.04 5.00
CA GLU A 30 -4.97 18.03 4.25
C GLU A 30 -5.10 18.66 2.85
N ASN A 31 -6.31 19.10 2.46
CA ASN A 31 -6.62 19.66 1.15
C ASN A 31 -6.21 18.75 -0.03
N ILE A 32 -6.40 17.44 0.14
CA ILE A 32 -6.08 16.43 -0.87
C ILE A 32 -7.30 16.18 -1.76
N ALA A 33 -7.10 16.26 -3.07
CA ALA A 33 -8.12 15.88 -4.05
C ALA A 33 -8.33 14.36 -4.06
N TYR A 34 -9.58 13.91 -4.11
CA TYR A 34 -9.93 12.49 -4.15
C TYR A 34 -11.13 12.19 -5.03
N LYS A 35 -11.19 10.96 -5.53
CA LYS A 35 -12.34 10.35 -6.22
C LYS A 35 -12.93 9.26 -5.36
N LYS A 36 -14.26 9.25 -5.23
CA LYS A 36 -15.01 8.14 -4.62
C LYS A 36 -15.49 7.20 -5.72
N ILE A 37 -15.24 5.91 -5.55
CA ILE A 37 -15.76 4.84 -6.39
C ILE A 37 -16.57 3.91 -5.47
N VAL A 38 -17.84 3.68 -5.81
CA VAL A 38 -18.71 2.78 -5.05
C VAL A 38 -18.87 1.50 -5.86
N LEU A 39 -18.55 0.37 -5.25
CA LEU A 39 -18.71 -0.97 -5.79
C LEU A 39 -19.75 -1.72 -4.94
N PRO A 40 -20.30 -2.84 -5.43
CA PRO A 40 -21.36 -3.57 -4.71
C PRO A 40 -20.99 -3.97 -3.28
N THR A 41 -19.72 -4.27 -3.02
CA THR A 41 -19.23 -4.81 -1.74
C THR A 41 -18.28 -3.87 -1.00
N CYS A 42 -17.83 -2.79 -1.64
CA CYS A 42 -16.80 -1.91 -1.07
C CYS A 42 -16.83 -0.50 -1.67
N ILE A 43 -16.14 0.42 -1.00
CA ILE A 43 -15.90 1.79 -1.48
C ILE A 43 -14.40 1.95 -1.66
N LYS A 44 -13.98 2.55 -2.78
CA LYS A 44 -12.60 3.01 -2.95
C LYS A 44 -12.56 4.53 -2.86
N ILE A 45 -11.68 5.06 -2.03
CA ILE A 45 -11.27 6.48 -2.07
C ILE A 45 -9.90 6.52 -2.71
N VAL A 46 -9.79 7.21 -3.84
CA VAL A 46 -8.58 7.24 -4.68
C VAL A 46 -8.07 8.67 -4.72
N THR A 47 -6.80 8.86 -4.40
CA THR A 47 -6.06 10.12 -4.51
C THR A 47 -4.98 9.98 -5.59
N LYS A 48 -4.12 10.99 -5.74
CA LYS A 48 -3.01 10.96 -6.69
C LYS A 48 -2.05 9.79 -6.44
N ASN A 49 -1.81 9.44 -5.18
CA ASN A 49 -0.73 8.52 -4.77
C ASN A 49 -1.12 7.56 -3.63
N MET A 50 -2.39 7.55 -3.26
CA MET A 50 -2.95 6.63 -2.27
C MET A 50 -4.35 6.17 -2.66
N MET A 51 -4.67 4.91 -2.35
CA MET A 51 -6.00 4.34 -2.45
C MET A 51 -6.38 3.70 -1.12
N PHE A 52 -7.62 3.94 -0.69
CA PHE A 52 -8.21 3.35 0.50
C PHE A 52 -9.36 2.45 0.07
N LEU A 53 -9.29 1.17 0.42
CA LEU A 53 -10.38 0.22 0.25
C LEU A 53 -11.17 0.13 1.55
N LEU A 54 -12.46 0.42 1.48
CA LEU A 54 -13.36 0.38 2.62
C LEU A 54 -14.41 -0.71 2.44
N VAL A 55 -14.59 -1.52 3.48
CA VAL A 55 -15.69 -2.48 3.62
C VAL A 55 -16.50 -2.06 4.84
N ASN A 56 -17.83 -2.06 4.74
CA ASN A 56 -18.71 -1.59 5.84
C ASN A 56 -18.32 -0.20 6.39
N ASN A 57 -17.88 0.71 5.49
CA ASN A 57 -17.38 2.06 5.83
C ASN A 57 -16.13 2.11 6.71
N VAL A 58 -15.33 1.04 6.75
CA VAL A 58 -14.08 0.96 7.51
C VAL A 58 -12.93 0.63 6.56
N ILE A 59 -11.79 1.31 6.70
CA ILE A 59 -10.59 1.02 5.90
C ILE A 59 -10.08 -0.38 6.24
N MET A 60 -10.03 -1.24 5.22
CA MET A 60 -9.49 -2.60 5.31
C MET A 60 -8.13 -2.73 4.63
N GLN A 61 -7.83 -1.85 3.68
CA GLN A 61 -6.54 -1.81 2.99
C GLN A 61 -6.19 -0.36 2.62
N ILE A 62 -4.90 -0.05 2.70
CA ILE A 62 -4.31 1.20 2.20
C ILE A 62 -3.23 0.82 1.20
N THR A 63 -3.30 1.37 0.00
CA THR A 63 -2.28 1.19 -1.03
C THR A 63 -1.65 2.54 -1.35
N VAL A 64 -0.33 2.60 -1.41
CA VAL A 64 0.43 3.76 -1.89
C VAL A 64 1.09 3.44 -3.22
N TYR A 65 1.22 4.43 -4.09
CA TYR A 65 1.78 4.28 -5.44
C TYR A 65 2.24 5.63 -6.01
N GLY A 66 2.80 5.62 -7.21
CA GLY A 66 3.15 6.84 -7.95
C GLY A 66 4.26 7.64 -7.26
N ASP A 67 3.98 8.88 -6.84
CA ASP A 67 4.99 9.77 -6.25
C ASP A 67 5.02 9.79 -4.72
N PHE A 68 4.36 8.85 -4.06
CA PHE A 68 4.36 8.72 -2.60
C PHE A 68 5.79 8.65 -2.04
N LYS A 69 6.08 9.46 -1.01
CA LYS A 69 7.45 9.64 -0.47
C LYS A 69 7.69 8.94 0.88
N GLY A 70 6.69 8.25 1.41
CA GLY A 70 6.84 7.50 2.65
C GLY A 70 7.54 6.17 2.46
N THR A 71 8.00 5.58 3.56
CA THR A 71 8.80 4.34 3.56
C THR A 71 8.37 3.37 4.64
N PHE A 72 8.55 2.09 4.36
CA PHE A 72 8.53 1.00 5.32
C PHE A 72 9.95 0.78 5.87
N ASN A 73 10.05 0.60 7.20
CA ASN A 73 11.31 0.42 7.92
C ASN A 73 12.40 1.46 7.57
N ASP A 74 11.99 2.69 7.27
CA ASP A 74 12.85 3.81 6.89
C ASP A 74 13.69 3.63 5.60
N THR A 75 13.49 2.52 4.87
CA THR A 75 14.33 2.13 3.71
C THR A 75 13.52 1.86 2.46
N ILE A 76 12.45 1.08 2.55
CA ILE A 76 11.71 0.59 1.38
C ILE A 76 10.56 1.54 1.03
N GLY A 77 10.50 1.99 -0.21
CA GLY A 77 9.42 2.85 -0.71
C GLY A 77 9.10 2.59 -2.17
N ILE A 78 8.26 3.43 -2.77
CA ILE A 78 7.99 3.36 -4.21
C ILE A 78 9.29 3.57 -4.99
N GLY A 79 9.56 2.67 -5.93
CA GLY A 79 10.79 2.65 -6.71
C GLY A 79 11.92 1.78 -6.15
N SER A 80 11.83 1.30 -4.90
CA SER A 80 12.70 0.23 -4.40
C SER A 80 12.45 -1.08 -5.16
N SER A 81 13.38 -2.02 -5.10
CA SER A 81 13.28 -3.34 -5.74
C SER A 81 13.06 -4.46 -4.72
N LEU A 82 12.66 -5.66 -5.17
CA LEU A 82 12.61 -6.82 -4.27
C LEU A 82 13.99 -7.24 -3.78
N ALA A 83 15.06 -6.94 -4.52
CA ALA A 83 16.43 -7.12 -4.04
C ALA A 83 16.71 -6.24 -2.81
N ASP A 84 16.28 -4.97 -2.83
CA ASP A 84 16.40 -4.06 -1.67
C ASP A 84 15.59 -4.60 -0.49
N VAL A 85 14.36 -5.06 -0.72
CA VAL A 85 13.53 -5.66 0.33
C VAL A 85 14.24 -6.85 0.96
N LYS A 86 14.81 -7.74 0.14
CA LYS A 86 15.55 -8.91 0.64
C LYS A 86 16.81 -8.51 1.43
N GLU A 87 17.54 -7.51 0.96
CA GLU A 87 18.78 -7.05 1.60
C GLU A 87 18.52 -6.37 2.95
N TYR A 88 17.52 -5.47 3.01
CA TYR A 88 17.32 -4.60 4.17
C TYR A 88 16.23 -5.07 5.14
N ILE A 89 15.32 -5.94 4.70
CA ILE A 89 14.17 -6.36 5.50
C ILE A 89 14.19 -7.86 5.77
N GLY A 90 14.15 -8.69 4.72
CA GLY A 90 14.04 -10.13 4.88
C GLY A 90 13.45 -10.84 3.66
N ASP A 91 13.31 -12.16 3.80
CA ASP A 91 12.90 -13.01 2.69
C ASP A 91 11.45 -12.78 2.26
N ILE A 92 11.26 -12.88 0.94
CA ILE A 92 9.99 -12.70 0.27
C ILE A 92 9.39 -14.06 -0.10
N LYS A 93 8.06 -14.13 -0.18
CA LYS A 93 7.28 -15.17 -0.84
C LYS A 93 6.35 -14.53 -1.86
N THR A 94 5.99 -15.28 -2.90
CA THR A 94 4.85 -14.90 -3.75
C THR A 94 3.58 -14.89 -2.90
N GLY A 95 2.79 -13.84 -3.04
CA GLY A 95 1.51 -13.67 -2.36
C GLY A 95 0.49 -14.70 -2.81
N GLU A 96 -0.55 -14.88 -1.99
CA GLU A 96 -1.51 -15.99 -2.13
C GLU A 96 -2.60 -15.74 -3.18
N TYR A 97 -2.66 -14.55 -3.79
CA TYR A 97 -3.75 -14.16 -4.69
C TYR A 97 -3.30 -13.91 -6.14
N ASP A 98 -3.94 -14.65 -7.06
CA ASP A 98 -3.59 -14.81 -8.49
C ASP A 98 -3.98 -13.65 -9.43
N ILE A 99 -4.61 -12.57 -8.94
CA ILE A 99 -5.14 -11.52 -9.86
C ILE A 99 -4.04 -10.55 -10.29
N VAL A 100 -3.05 -10.32 -9.43
CA VAL A 100 -1.83 -9.53 -9.72
C VAL A 100 -0.70 -10.19 -8.93
N PRO A 101 0.49 -10.46 -9.50
CA PRO A 101 1.61 -11.00 -8.74
C PRO A 101 1.96 -10.01 -7.62
N THR A 102 1.62 -10.41 -6.40
CA THR A 102 1.97 -9.69 -5.18
C THR A 102 3.12 -10.42 -4.51
N TYR A 103 3.97 -9.68 -3.81
CA TYR A 103 5.09 -10.22 -3.05
C TYR A 103 4.90 -9.87 -1.58
N GLU A 104 4.96 -10.87 -0.71
CA GLU A 104 4.78 -10.73 0.73
C GLU A 104 6.08 -11.07 1.46
N LEU A 105 6.26 -10.51 2.65
CA LEU A 105 7.37 -10.91 3.53
C LEU A 105 7.02 -12.21 4.24
N ARG A 106 8.01 -13.09 4.43
CA ARG A 106 7.80 -14.37 5.12
C ARG A 106 7.47 -14.20 6.60
N ASP A 107 8.16 -13.28 7.26
CA ASP A 107 8.11 -13.10 8.73
C ASP A 107 7.33 -11.85 9.17
N ILE A 108 6.87 -11.03 8.21
CA ILE A 108 6.13 -9.79 8.47
C ILE A 108 4.84 -9.83 7.67
N SER A 109 3.71 -9.89 8.35
CA SER A 109 2.38 -9.93 7.75
C SER A 109 1.77 -8.53 7.59
N GLY A 110 0.71 -8.44 6.78
CA GLY A 110 -0.06 -7.21 6.59
C GLY A 110 0.60 -6.18 5.68
N ILE A 111 1.54 -6.59 4.83
CA ILE A 111 2.14 -5.79 3.77
C ILE A 111 2.42 -6.64 2.53
N CYS A 112 2.15 -6.11 1.35
CA CYS A 112 2.59 -6.69 0.09
C CYS A 112 3.07 -5.62 -0.90
N PHE A 113 3.87 -6.07 -1.87
CA PHE A 113 4.47 -5.25 -2.91
C PHE A 113 3.95 -5.69 -4.28
N GLU A 114 3.59 -4.72 -5.11
CA GLU A 114 3.23 -4.90 -6.51
C GLU A 114 4.33 -4.28 -7.37
N LEU A 115 4.79 -5.01 -8.39
CA LEU A 115 5.83 -4.56 -9.30
C LEU A 115 5.23 -3.87 -10.52
N LYS A 116 6.04 -3.05 -11.20
CA LYS A 116 5.65 -2.54 -12.52
C LYS A 116 5.51 -3.68 -13.51
N ASP A 117 4.51 -3.58 -14.38
CA ASP A 117 4.39 -4.44 -15.55
C ASP A 117 5.53 -4.13 -16.54
N GLU A 118 6.59 -4.92 -16.50
CA GLU A 118 7.71 -4.87 -17.45
C GLU A 118 7.89 -6.25 -18.10
N ASP A 119 7.87 -6.31 -19.43
CA ASP A 119 8.06 -7.57 -20.16
C ASP A 119 9.53 -8.05 -20.09
N ASN A 120 9.73 -9.36 -19.89
CA ASN A 120 11.05 -10.03 -19.93
C ASN A 120 12.12 -9.43 -19.00
N CYS A 121 11.72 -8.98 -17.82
CA CYS A 121 12.60 -8.40 -16.82
C CYS A 121 12.92 -9.38 -15.67
N ASP A 122 14.03 -9.14 -14.99
CA ASP A 122 14.36 -9.79 -13.73
C ASP A 122 13.53 -9.14 -12.61
N GLU A 123 12.48 -9.82 -12.13
CA GLU A 123 11.54 -9.32 -11.12
C GLU A 123 12.23 -8.74 -9.89
N TYR A 124 13.41 -9.25 -9.52
CA TYR A 124 14.16 -8.74 -8.36
C TYR A 124 14.72 -7.33 -8.55
N LYS A 125 14.79 -6.85 -9.79
CA LYS A 125 15.27 -5.52 -10.17
C LYS A 125 14.16 -4.58 -10.61
N VAL A 126 12.95 -5.10 -10.83
CA VAL A 126 11.81 -4.27 -11.22
C VAL A 126 11.45 -3.36 -10.05
N PRO A 127 11.23 -2.06 -10.31
CA PRO A 127 10.78 -1.15 -9.27
C PRO A 127 9.38 -1.54 -8.77
N ILE A 128 9.21 -1.49 -7.45
CA ILE A 128 7.91 -1.56 -6.78
C ILE A 128 7.07 -0.37 -7.25
N ASP A 129 5.89 -0.66 -7.79
CA ASP A 129 4.92 0.33 -8.28
C ASP A 129 3.88 0.69 -7.21
N ALA A 130 3.51 -0.28 -6.37
CA ALA A 130 2.60 -0.08 -5.27
C ALA A 130 2.97 -0.90 -4.04
N ILE A 131 2.63 -0.36 -2.87
CA ILE A 131 2.76 -1.02 -1.56
C ILE A 131 1.39 -0.99 -0.91
N SER A 132 0.89 -2.16 -0.52
CA SER A 132 -0.40 -2.30 0.15
C SER A 132 -0.20 -2.78 1.59
N ILE A 133 -0.93 -2.20 2.54
CA ILE A 133 -1.08 -2.73 3.91
C ILE A 133 -2.52 -3.16 4.17
N TYR A 134 -2.70 -4.23 4.93
CA TYR A 134 -3.99 -4.86 5.23
C TYR A 134 -3.91 -5.63 6.55
N TYR A 135 -5.07 -6.00 7.11
CA TYR A 135 -5.09 -6.83 8.32
C TYR A 135 -4.51 -8.22 8.03
N PRO A 136 -3.58 -8.74 8.87
CA PRO A 136 -3.03 -10.09 8.75
C PRO A 136 -4.07 -11.20 8.74
#